data_AF-A0A348XFC1-F1
#
_entry.id   AF-A0A348XFC1-F1
#
_cell.length_a   1.000
_cell.length_b   1.000
_cell.length_c   1.000
_cell.angle_alpha   90.00
_cell.angle_beta   90.00
_cell.angle_gamma   90.00
#
_symmetry.space_group_name_H-M   'P 1'
#
loop_
_entity.id
_entity.type
_entity.pdbx_description
1 polymer ?
#
loop_
_entity_poly.entity_id
_entity_poly.type
_entity_poly.pdbx_seq_one_letter_code
_entity_poly.pdbx_strand_id
1 'polypeptide(L)'
;MPRTKISESDYPAHKVCTKCEQSLPLEAYYRTPKGKYGRSSQCKECKHSYYLENADRYKQRTKDYRKKWMESGLKCSVPGCDRPLVSKLHCDRCRTQLRKYGKILPRTKYDPNDIIDRQDGTSEIILRNRKQEVSGRALVDTEDVSTLEHLHWHLKSFCVQAYDKTTSKLVTLSRYLMDPPEGARIAYLNHNFLDNRKENLRICTTQQIGIHRRVGTNNTSGVKGVSWNRKRQKWYVCLVKNGKHFWGGAHSKLDEAVLARRALEQEHFEKLYLS
;
A
#
# COMPACT_ATOMS: atom_id res chain seq x y z
N MET A 1 -54.08 9.16 -26.52
CA MET A 1 -55.08 9.38 -25.44
C MET A 1 -54.39 9.29 -24.08
N PRO A 2 -54.53 10.27 -23.20
CA PRO A 2 -54.04 10.16 -21.82
C PRO A 2 -54.78 9.01 -21.13
N ARG A 3 -54.04 8.07 -20.53
CA ARG A 3 -54.64 6.99 -19.74
C ARG A 3 -55.31 7.62 -18.52
N THR A 4 -56.62 7.47 -18.40
CA THR A 4 -57.40 7.80 -17.21
C THR A 4 -56.73 7.15 -16.01
N LYS A 5 -56.35 7.94 -14.99
CA LYS A 5 -55.75 7.41 -13.77
C LYS A 5 -56.82 6.63 -13.03
N ILE A 6 -56.75 5.31 -13.10
CA ILE A 6 -57.57 4.38 -12.32
C ILE A 6 -57.18 4.56 -10.85
N SER A 7 -58.16 4.64 -9.95
CA SER A 7 -57.89 4.75 -8.51
C SER A 7 -57.26 3.45 -7.98
N GLU A 8 -56.39 3.51 -6.97
CA GLU A 8 -55.73 2.28 -6.44
C GLU A 8 -56.72 1.27 -5.86
N SER A 9 -57.91 1.72 -5.44
CA SER A 9 -59.01 0.85 -4.97
C SER A 9 -59.64 0.00 -6.08
N ASP A 10 -59.44 0.35 -7.36
CA ASP A 10 -59.99 -0.39 -8.50
C ASP A 10 -58.98 -1.39 -9.11
N TYR A 11 -57.85 -1.62 -8.43
CA TYR A 11 -56.82 -2.51 -8.95
C TYR A 11 -57.25 -3.97 -8.80
N PRO A 12 -57.21 -4.77 -9.88
CA PRO A 12 -57.55 -6.18 -9.77
C PRO A 12 -56.49 -6.90 -8.93
N ALA A 13 -56.92 -7.83 -8.06
CA ALA A 13 -56.01 -8.61 -7.22
C ALA A 13 -54.98 -9.40 -8.06
N HIS A 14 -55.38 -9.85 -9.25
CA HIS A 14 -54.56 -10.65 -10.16
C HIS A 14 -54.51 -10.05 -11.56
N LYS A 15 -53.42 -10.32 -12.25
CA LYS A 15 -53.17 -9.92 -13.64
C LYS A 15 -52.51 -11.07 -14.40
N VAL A 16 -52.83 -11.18 -15.68
CA VAL A 16 -52.22 -12.15 -16.59
C VAL A 16 -50.86 -11.64 -17.11
N CYS A 17 -49.85 -12.51 -17.05
CA CYS A 17 -48.52 -12.23 -17.56
C CYS A 17 -48.50 -12.38 -19.08
N THR A 18 -47.99 -11.40 -19.82
CA THR A 18 -47.94 -11.48 -21.30
C THR A 18 -46.86 -12.43 -21.85
N LYS A 19 -46.21 -13.24 -21.01
CA LYS A 19 -45.12 -14.16 -21.42
C LYS A 19 -45.40 -15.61 -21.03
N CYS A 20 -45.87 -15.87 -19.80
CA CYS A 20 -46.28 -17.22 -19.37
C CYS A 20 -47.79 -17.41 -19.31
N GLU A 21 -48.59 -16.36 -19.58
CA GLU A 21 -50.06 -16.40 -19.62
C GLU A 21 -50.76 -16.81 -18.30
N GLN A 22 -49.99 -16.93 -17.21
CA GLN A 22 -50.53 -17.22 -15.88
C GLN A 22 -51.18 -15.99 -15.24
N SER A 23 -52.30 -16.20 -14.56
CA SER A 23 -52.93 -15.21 -13.67
C SER A 23 -52.20 -15.19 -12.33
N LEU A 24 -51.51 -14.08 -12.04
CA LEU A 24 -50.64 -13.94 -10.87
C LEU A 24 -51.01 -12.67 -10.09
N PRO A 25 -50.75 -12.63 -8.77
CA PRO A 25 -50.99 -11.44 -7.96
C PRO A 25 -50.11 -10.25 -8.44
N LEU A 26 -50.56 -9.02 -8.22
CA LEU A 26 -49.84 -7.81 -8.69
C LEU A 26 -48.41 -7.70 -8.12
N GLU A 27 -48.14 -8.31 -6.98
CA GLU A 27 -46.85 -8.40 -6.29
C GLU A 27 -45.83 -9.20 -7.12
N ALA A 28 -46.30 -10.12 -7.96
CA ALA A 28 -45.48 -10.88 -8.89
C ALA A 28 -44.96 -10.01 -10.06
N TYR A 29 -45.29 -8.71 -10.11
CA TYR A 29 -44.89 -7.78 -11.16
C TYR A 29 -44.10 -6.58 -10.59
N TYR A 30 -43.11 -6.12 -11.34
CA TYR A 30 -42.41 -4.87 -11.02
C TYR A 30 -43.34 -3.66 -11.15
N ARG A 31 -43.19 -2.68 -10.25
CA ARG A 31 -43.90 -1.39 -10.33
C ARG A 31 -43.35 -0.58 -11.51
N THR A 32 -44.24 -0.04 -12.33
CA THR A 32 -43.90 0.81 -13.48
C THR A 32 -44.93 1.94 -13.63
N PRO A 33 -44.53 3.22 -13.60
CA PRO A 33 -45.48 4.34 -13.65
C PRO A 33 -46.36 4.37 -14.91
N LYS A 34 -45.85 3.82 -16.02
CA LYS A 34 -46.56 3.74 -17.31
C LYS A 34 -47.27 2.40 -17.54
N GLY A 35 -47.15 1.45 -16.61
CA GLY A 35 -47.75 0.12 -16.70
C GLY A 35 -49.25 0.12 -16.47
N LYS A 36 -49.96 -0.87 -17.02
CA LYS A 36 -51.38 -1.12 -16.66
C LYS A 36 -51.44 -1.48 -15.17
N TYR A 37 -52.28 -0.77 -14.41
CA TYR A 37 -52.36 -0.86 -12.94
C TYR A 37 -51.04 -0.51 -12.22
N GLY A 38 -50.19 0.32 -12.83
CA GLY A 38 -48.88 0.65 -12.28
C GLY A 38 -47.90 -0.54 -12.23
N ARG A 39 -48.18 -1.62 -12.97
CA ARG A 39 -47.36 -2.85 -13.00
C ARG A 39 -46.88 -3.21 -14.40
N SER A 40 -45.72 -3.85 -14.46
CA SER A 40 -45.13 -4.49 -15.65
C SER A 40 -46.13 -5.43 -16.35
N SER A 41 -46.03 -5.58 -17.67
CA SER A 41 -46.83 -6.56 -18.45
C SER A 41 -46.38 -8.01 -18.21
N GLN A 42 -45.10 -8.21 -17.93
CA GLN A 42 -44.50 -9.52 -17.62
C GLN A 42 -44.25 -9.66 -16.12
N CYS A 43 -44.45 -10.86 -15.60
CA CYS A 43 -44.14 -11.20 -14.21
C CYS A 43 -42.62 -11.17 -13.96
N LYS A 44 -42.24 -11.13 -12.68
CA LYS A 44 -40.85 -11.08 -12.23
C LYS A 44 -40.07 -12.29 -12.71
N GLU A 45 -40.66 -13.49 -12.67
CA GLU A 45 -40.02 -14.74 -13.08
C GLU A 45 -39.68 -14.72 -14.57
N CYS A 46 -40.67 -14.47 -15.44
CA CYS A 46 -40.42 -14.36 -16.88
C CYS A 46 -39.38 -13.30 -17.24
N LYS A 47 -39.36 -12.17 -16.53
CA LYS A 47 -38.30 -11.17 -16.71
C LYS A 47 -36.95 -11.70 -16.26
N HIS A 48 -36.90 -12.41 -15.13
CA HIS A 48 -35.67 -12.98 -14.60
C HIS A 48 -35.09 -14.03 -15.56
N SER A 49 -35.90 -14.98 -16.04
CA SER A 49 -35.47 -15.96 -17.05
C SER A 49 -34.96 -15.26 -18.32
N TYR A 50 -35.67 -14.25 -18.81
CA TYR A 50 -35.22 -13.46 -19.96
C TYR A 50 -33.85 -12.79 -19.72
N TYR A 51 -33.62 -12.22 -18.53
CA TYR A 51 -32.33 -11.61 -18.20
C TYR A 51 -31.21 -12.64 -18.08
N LEU A 52 -31.49 -13.84 -17.55
CA LEU A 52 -30.54 -14.95 -17.48
C LEU A 52 -30.17 -15.45 -18.87
N GLU A 53 -31.16 -15.74 -19.71
CA GLU A 53 -30.97 -16.18 -21.11
C GLU A 53 -30.16 -15.15 -21.92
N ASN A 54 -30.30 -13.86 -21.62
CA ASN A 54 -29.64 -12.78 -22.35
C ASN A 54 -28.45 -12.17 -21.59
N ALA A 55 -27.97 -12.83 -20.53
CA ALA A 55 -26.97 -12.27 -19.63
C ALA A 55 -25.70 -11.83 -20.38
N ASP A 56 -25.21 -12.67 -21.29
CA ASP A 56 -23.97 -12.38 -22.04
C ASP A 56 -24.15 -11.25 -23.05
N ARG A 57 -25.32 -11.14 -23.69
CA ARG A 57 -25.66 -9.99 -24.55
C ARG A 57 -25.63 -8.68 -23.76
N TYR A 58 -26.17 -8.66 -22.54
CA TYR A 58 -26.16 -7.47 -21.68
C TYR A 58 -24.76 -7.13 -21.16
N LYS A 59 -23.95 -8.15 -20.82
CA LYS A 59 -22.53 -7.96 -20.47
C LYS A 59 -21.78 -7.35 -21.64
N GLN A 60 -21.96 -7.87 -22.86
CA GLN A 60 -21.29 -7.39 -24.06
C GLN A 60 -21.68 -5.95 -24.39
N ARG A 61 -22.98 -5.64 -24.41
CA ARG A 61 -23.49 -4.28 -24.60
C ARG A 61 -22.89 -3.27 -23.61
N THR A 62 -22.66 -3.70 -22.36
CA THR A 62 -22.04 -2.84 -21.34
C THR A 62 -20.55 -2.59 -21.64
N LYS A 63 -19.83 -3.61 -22.13
CA LYS A 63 -18.44 -3.48 -22.60
C LYS A 63 -18.36 -2.55 -23.81
N ASP A 64 -19.23 -2.73 -24.80
CA ASP A 64 -19.27 -1.92 -26.02
C ASP A 64 -19.58 -0.45 -25.70
N TYR A 65 -20.54 -0.21 -24.80
CA TYR A 65 -20.84 1.14 -24.32
C TYR A 65 -19.63 1.79 -23.65
N ARG A 66 -18.91 1.06 -22.78
CA ARG A 66 -17.68 1.57 -22.16
C ARG A 66 -16.59 1.85 -23.20
N LYS A 67 -16.38 0.92 -24.14
CA LYS A 67 -15.39 1.03 -25.21
C LYS A 67 -15.62 2.28 -26.06
N LYS A 68 -16.87 2.50 -26.48
CA LYS A 68 -17.29 3.71 -27.21
C LYS A 68 -16.87 5.01 -26.50
N TRP A 69 -17.00 5.10 -25.17
CA TRP A 69 -16.61 6.30 -24.44
C TRP A 69 -15.09 6.41 -24.26
N MET A 70 -14.41 5.30 -24.02
CA MET A 70 -12.94 5.31 -23.92
C MET A 70 -12.30 5.74 -25.24
N GLU A 71 -12.85 5.31 -26.37
CA GLU A 71 -12.39 5.67 -27.72
C GLU A 71 -12.80 7.08 -28.16
N SER A 72 -13.72 7.75 -27.44
CA SER A 72 -14.15 9.11 -27.78
C SER A 72 -13.07 10.18 -27.53
N GLY A 73 -11.99 9.84 -26.81
CA GLY A 73 -10.92 10.77 -26.44
C GLY A 73 -11.35 11.83 -25.41
N LEU A 74 -12.61 11.85 -24.99
CA LEU A 74 -13.12 12.81 -24.01
C LEU A 74 -12.60 12.52 -22.61
N LYS A 75 -12.20 13.59 -21.90
CA LYS A 75 -11.71 13.54 -20.51
C LYS A 75 -12.82 13.71 -19.49
N CYS A 76 -12.56 13.27 -18.27
CA CYS A 76 -13.45 13.42 -17.13
C CYS A 76 -13.77 14.90 -16.87
N SER A 77 -15.05 15.23 -16.65
CA SER A 77 -15.48 16.61 -16.33
C SER A 77 -15.10 17.10 -14.93
N VAL A 78 -14.45 16.27 -14.11
CA VAL A 78 -13.98 16.64 -12.78
C VAL A 78 -12.68 17.43 -12.92
N PRO A 79 -12.58 18.65 -12.36
CA PRO A 79 -11.34 19.44 -12.38
C PRO A 79 -10.14 18.64 -11.87
N GLY A 80 -9.02 18.70 -12.58
CA GLY A 80 -7.79 17.97 -12.25
C GLY A 80 -7.83 16.46 -12.53
N CYS A 81 -8.83 15.96 -13.27
CA CYS A 81 -8.90 14.55 -13.67
C CYS A 81 -8.68 14.37 -15.17
N ASP A 82 -7.47 13.93 -15.55
CA ASP A 82 -7.13 13.62 -16.95
C ASP A 82 -7.54 12.21 -17.42
N ARG A 83 -8.30 11.46 -16.61
CA ARG A 83 -8.72 10.10 -16.97
C ARG A 83 -9.80 10.13 -18.06
N PRO A 84 -9.80 9.14 -18.98
CA PRO A 84 -10.80 9.06 -20.03
C PRO A 84 -12.21 8.83 -19.47
N LEU A 85 -13.21 9.31 -20.21
CA LEU A 85 -14.61 9.01 -19.95
C LEU A 85 -14.91 7.55 -20.20
N VAL A 86 -15.73 6.98 -19.32
CA VAL A 86 -16.28 5.62 -19.46
C VAL A 86 -17.81 5.63 -19.45
N SER A 87 -18.39 6.84 -19.38
CA SER A 87 -19.82 7.14 -19.35
C SER A 87 -19.99 8.62 -19.73
N LYS A 88 -21.25 9.07 -19.82
CA LYS A 88 -21.61 10.43 -20.29
C LYS A 88 -20.80 11.61 -19.70
N LEU A 89 -20.29 11.53 -18.46
CA LEU A 89 -19.74 12.70 -17.75
C LEU A 89 -18.47 12.47 -16.93
N HIS A 90 -18.28 11.27 -16.37
CA HIS A 90 -17.18 11.00 -15.43
C HIS A 90 -16.44 9.70 -15.77
N CYS A 91 -15.16 9.64 -15.41
CA CYS A 91 -14.39 8.39 -15.38
C CYS A 91 -14.90 7.46 -14.26
N ASP A 92 -14.50 6.18 -14.28
CA ASP A 92 -14.96 5.18 -13.29
C ASP A 92 -14.60 5.58 -11.85
N ARG A 93 -13.41 6.15 -11.64
CA ARG A 93 -12.95 6.63 -10.33
C ARG A 93 -13.87 7.74 -9.80
N CYS A 94 -14.05 8.82 -10.56
CA CYS A 94 -14.85 9.97 -10.13
C CYS A 94 -16.32 9.61 -9.93
N ARG A 95 -16.90 8.84 -10.86
CA ARG A 95 -18.28 8.35 -10.74
C ARG A 95 -18.49 7.54 -9.46
N THR A 96 -17.54 6.66 -9.14
CA THR A 96 -17.63 5.83 -7.92
C THR A 96 -17.52 6.67 -6.66
N GLN A 97 -16.63 7.67 -6.64
CA GLN A 97 -16.50 8.59 -5.50
C GLN A 97 -17.77 9.42 -5.27
N LEU A 98 -18.33 10.02 -6.33
CA LEU A 98 -19.58 10.80 -6.25
C LEU A 98 -20.74 9.93 -5.74
N ARG A 99 -20.90 8.72 -6.27
CA ARG A 99 -21.94 7.79 -5.80
C ARG A 99 -21.77 7.40 -4.33
N LYS A 100 -20.54 7.21 -3.87
CA LYS A 100 -20.26 6.69 -2.51
C LYS A 100 -20.22 7.78 -1.44
N TYR A 101 -19.65 8.94 -1.76
CA TYR A 101 -19.34 9.99 -0.80
C TYR A 101 -20.06 11.31 -1.09
N GLY A 102 -20.77 11.43 -2.22
CA GLY A 102 -21.42 12.67 -2.66
C GLY A 102 -20.45 13.76 -3.16
N LYS A 103 -19.14 13.55 -3.02
CA LYS A 103 -18.08 14.49 -3.41
C LYS A 103 -16.84 13.77 -3.92
N ILE A 104 -16.00 14.49 -4.65
CA ILE A 104 -14.67 14.03 -5.02
C ILE A 104 -13.74 14.27 -3.84
N LEU A 105 -13.05 13.21 -3.42
CA LEU A 105 -12.03 13.32 -2.37
C LEU A 105 -10.78 13.94 -3.00
N PRO A 106 -10.09 14.86 -2.29
CA PRO A 106 -8.87 15.48 -2.79
C PRO A 106 -7.76 14.43 -3.01
N ARG A 107 -7.73 13.39 -2.16
CA ARG A 107 -6.80 12.26 -2.25
C ARG A 107 -7.46 10.95 -1.83
N THR A 108 -6.92 9.86 -2.35
CA THR A 108 -7.31 8.49 -2.06
C THR A 108 -6.06 7.64 -1.83
N LYS A 109 -6.23 6.49 -1.15
CA LYS A 109 -5.18 5.49 -0.95
C LYS A 109 -4.59 4.86 -2.23
N TYR A 110 -5.12 5.22 -3.39
CA TYR A 110 -4.66 4.74 -4.69
C TYR A 110 -3.84 5.78 -5.43
N ASP A 111 -3.81 7.02 -4.92
CA ASP A 111 -2.92 8.04 -5.46
C ASP A 111 -1.48 7.69 -5.05
N PRO A 112 -0.49 7.96 -5.91
CA PRO A 112 0.93 7.73 -5.61
C PRO A 112 1.38 8.42 -4.33
N ASN A 113 2.56 8.11 -3.82
CA ASN A 113 3.14 8.89 -2.74
C ASN A 113 3.53 10.30 -3.21
N ASP A 114 3.43 11.29 -2.32
CA ASP A 114 4.08 12.58 -2.58
C ASP A 114 5.56 12.42 -2.26
N ILE A 115 6.44 12.87 -3.15
CA ILE A 115 7.89 12.86 -2.95
C ILE A 115 8.37 14.29 -3.03
N ILE A 116 9.16 14.71 -2.05
CA ILE A 116 9.71 16.06 -1.94
C ILE A 116 11.22 15.97 -2.04
N ASP A 117 11.78 16.45 -3.14
CA ASP A 117 13.23 16.51 -3.32
C ASP A 117 13.83 17.65 -2.51
N ARG A 118 15.01 17.41 -1.94
CA ARG A 118 15.77 18.37 -1.15
C ARG A 118 17.04 18.78 -1.90
N GLN A 119 17.60 19.92 -1.52
CA GLN A 119 18.81 20.48 -2.14
C GLN A 119 20.09 19.68 -1.82
N ASP A 120 20.04 18.79 -0.83
CA ASP A 120 21.17 17.98 -0.36
C ASP A 120 21.30 16.64 -1.10
N GLY A 121 20.55 16.43 -2.19
CA GLY A 121 20.56 15.17 -2.94
C GLY A 121 19.71 14.07 -2.31
N THR A 122 18.89 14.37 -1.30
CA THR A 122 17.95 13.42 -0.68
C THR A 122 16.49 13.77 -0.99
N SER A 123 15.59 12.80 -0.87
CA SER A 123 14.15 13.01 -1.09
C SER A 123 13.33 12.43 0.06
N GLU A 124 12.23 13.10 0.40
CA GLU A 124 11.26 12.65 1.38
C GLU A 124 10.01 12.05 0.74
N ILE A 125 9.72 10.79 1.04
CA ILE A 125 8.45 10.15 0.71
C ILE A 125 7.46 10.44 1.84
N ILE A 126 6.37 11.14 1.51
CA ILE A 126 5.29 11.41 2.46
C ILE A 126 4.44 10.14 2.63
N LEU A 127 4.47 9.60 3.84
CA LEU A 127 3.70 8.42 4.22
C LEU A 127 2.39 8.85 4.86
N ARG A 128 1.28 8.30 4.37
CA ARG A 128 -0.07 8.64 4.84
C ARG A 128 -0.81 7.42 5.37
N ASN A 129 -1.66 7.63 6.37
CA ASN A 129 -2.51 6.59 6.93
C ASN A 129 -3.77 6.34 6.06
N ARG A 130 -4.65 5.44 6.51
CA ARG A 130 -5.92 5.12 5.81
C ARG A 130 -6.86 6.32 5.67
N LYS A 131 -6.79 7.31 6.57
CA LYS A 131 -7.55 8.57 6.53
C LYS A 131 -6.89 9.65 5.66
N GLN A 132 -5.73 9.36 5.06
CA GLN A 132 -4.92 10.28 4.24
C GLN A 132 -4.18 11.38 5.04
N GLU A 133 -4.12 11.23 6.36
CA GLU A 133 -3.31 12.07 7.24
C GLU A 133 -1.84 11.63 7.17
N VAL A 134 -0.90 12.58 7.27
CA VAL A 134 0.54 12.28 7.26
C VAL A 134 0.90 11.50 8.52
N SER A 135 1.40 10.28 8.35
CA SER A 135 1.84 9.40 9.45
C SER A 135 3.35 9.40 9.66
N GLY A 136 4.12 9.86 8.67
CA GLY A 136 5.58 9.90 8.73
C GLY A 136 6.19 10.34 7.41
N ARG A 137 7.51 10.49 7.38
CA ARG A 137 8.29 10.80 6.18
C ARG A 137 9.45 9.83 6.10
N ALA A 138 9.65 9.19 4.95
CA ALA A 138 10.81 8.34 4.72
C ALA A 138 11.84 9.12 3.90
N LEU A 139 13.10 9.11 4.34
CA LEU A 139 14.22 9.73 3.64
C LEU A 139 14.90 8.69 2.76
N VAL A 140 15.16 9.04 1.50
CA VAL A 140 15.85 8.20 0.49
C VAL A 140 16.82 9.07 -0.31
N ASP A 141 17.72 8.43 -1.04
CA ASP A 141 18.58 9.12 -2.00
C ASP A 141 17.76 9.51 -3.25
N THR A 142 17.98 10.70 -3.81
CA THR A 142 17.17 11.22 -4.93
C THR A 142 17.26 10.33 -6.17
N GLU A 143 18.42 9.71 -6.39
CA GLU A 143 18.65 8.78 -7.51
C GLU A 143 17.66 7.60 -7.55
N ASP A 144 17.20 7.15 -6.38
CA ASP A 144 16.33 5.99 -6.27
C ASP A 144 14.85 6.33 -6.48
N VAL A 145 14.47 7.61 -6.41
CA VAL A 145 13.07 8.07 -6.46
C VAL A 145 12.35 7.53 -7.69
N SER A 146 12.99 7.56 -8.85
CA SER A 146 12.45 7.06 -10.12
C SER A 146 11.99 5.60 -10.04
N THR A 147 12.69 4.77 -9.25
CA THR A 147 12.35 3.37 -9.05
C THR A 147 11.19 3.19 -8.07
N LEU A 148 10.89 4.16 -7.21
CA LEU A 148 9.92 4.02 -6.13
C LEU A 148 8.49 4.41 -6.52
N GLU A 149 8.31 5.22 -7.56
CA GLU A 149 7.03 5.84 -7.95
C GLU A 149 5.93 4.83 -8.33
N HIS A 150 6.31 3.66 -8.85
CA HIS A 150 5.36 2.64 -9.27
C HIS A 150 4.72 1.87 -8.08
N LEU A 151 5.27 2.01 -6.87
CA LEU A 151 4.76 1.38 -5.65
C LEU A 151 4.13 2.40 -4.70
N HIS A 152 3.15 1.94 -3.91
CA HIS A 152 2.51 2.75 -2.88
C HIS A 152 3.07 2.40 -1.49
N TRP A 153 3.99 3.23 -1.01
CA TRP A 153 4.69 3.09 0.26
C TRP A 153 3.85 3.59 1.42
N HIS A 154 3.84 2.83 2.52
CA HIS A 154 3.17 3.20 3.75
C HIS A 154 3.99 2.76 4.97
N LEU A 155 3.80 3.47 6.07
CA LEU A 155 4.36 3.10 7.35
C LEU A 155 3.48 2.04 8.02
N LYS A 156 4.07 0.92 8.43
CA LYS A 156 3.42 -0.04 9.32
C LYS A 156 4.35 -0.38 10.47
N SER A 157 3.87 -0.13 11.70
CA SER A 157 4.68 -0.17 12.91
C SER A 157 5.88 0.76 12.79
N PHE A 158 7.07 0.22 12.52
CA PHE A 158 8.30 0.99 12.33
C PHE A 158 8.92 0.76 10.95
N CYS A 159 8.26 0.06 10.03
CA CYS A 159 8.84 -0.25 8.72
C CYS A 159 8.06 0.45 7.61
N VAL A 160 8.80 1.03 6.66
CA VAL A 160 8.23 1.52 5.40
C VAL A 160 8.14 0.34 4.44
N GLN A 161 6.95 0.10 3.90
CA GLN A 161 6.69 -1.07 3.07
C GLN A 161 5.66 -0.77 1.99
N ALA A 162 5.68 -1.56 0.92
CA ALA A 162 4.72 -1.52 -0.17
C ALA A 162 4.34 -2.94 -0.57
N TYR A 163 3.15 -3.08 -1.15
CA TYR A 163 2.74 -4.32 -1.79
C TYR A 163 3.01 -4.21 -3.28
N ASP A 164 3.92 -5.04 -3.78
CA ASP A 164 4.21 -5.14 -5.19
C ASP A 164 3.24 -6.13 -5.85
N LYS A 165 2.46 -5.63 -6.81
CA LYS A 165 1.47 -6.41 -7.55
C LYS A 165 2.12 -7.36 -8.56
N THR A 166 3.30 -7.04 -9.05
CA THR A 166 4.02 -7.84 -10.07
C THR A 166 4.53 -9.12 -9.45
N THR A 167 5.20 -9.02 -8.30
CA THR A 167 5.69 -10.18 -7.55
C THR A 167 4.66 -10.76 -6.57
N SER A 168 3.54 -10.07 -6.35
CA SER A 168 2.51 -10.40 -5.36
C SER A 168 3.04 -10.50 -3.93
N LYS A 169 4.12 -9.78 -3.61
CA LYS A 169 4.82 -9.82 -2.32
C LYS A 169 4.79 -8.47 -1.62
N LEU A 170 4.85 -8.53 -0.30
CA LEU A 170 5.09 -7.37 0.55
C LEU A 170 6.61 -7.13 0.60
N VAL A 171 7.04 -5.93 0.21
CA VAL A 171 8.44 -5.52 0.20
C VAL A 171 8.65 -4.34 1.15
N THR A 172 9.75 -4.37 1.91
CA THR A 172 10.17 -3.23 2.74
C THR A 172 11.04 -2.29 1.91
N LEU A 173 10.98 -0.99 2.18
CA LEU A 173 11.70 0.03 1.41
C LEU A 173 13.20 -0.25 1.35
N SER A 174 13.84 -0.48 2.50
CA SER A 174 15.25 -0.84 2.54
C SER A 174 15.60 -2.07 1.71
N ARG A 175 14.72 -3.08 1.64
CA ARG A 175 14.98 -4.31 0.87
C ARG A 175 14.80 -4.08 -0.62
N TYR A 176 13.86 -3.23 -0.99
CA TYR A 176 13.67 -2.81 -2.36
C TYR A 176 14.89 -2.04 -2.89
N LEU A 177 15.44 -1.12 -2.09
CA LEU A 177 16.60 -0.30 -2.47
C LEU A 177 17.91 -1.09 -2.55
N MET A 178 18.14 -2.01 -1.61
CA MET A 178 19.42 -2.72 -1.50
C MET A 178 19.48 -4.04 -2.29
N ASP A 179 18.34 -4.54 -2.77
CA ASP A 179 18.17 -5.85 -3.43
C ASP A 179 19.07 -6.97 -2.86
N PRO A 180 19.00 -7.26 -1.55
CA PRO A 180 19.91 -8.21 -0.93
C PRO A 180 19.55 -9.65 -1.33
N PRO A 181 20.55 -10.56 -1.37
CA PRO A 181 20.33 -11.96 -1.67
C PRO A 181 19.35 -12.63 -0.69
N GLU A 182 18.79 -13.75 -1.11
CA GLU A 182 17.85 -14.51 -0.29
C GLU A 182 18.48 -14.90 1.06
N GLY A 183 17.72 -14.77 2.14
CA GLY A 183 18.20 -15.03 3.51
C GLY A 183 19.04 -13.92 4.15
N ALA A 184 19.58 -12.96 3.38
CA ALA A 184 20.28 -11.81 3.94
C ALA A 184 19.31 -10.82 4.62
N ARG A 185 19.81 -10.10 5.62
CA ARG A 185 19.07 -9.06 6.35
C ARG A 185 19.70 -7.69 6.08
N ILE A 186 18.96 -6.63 6.39
CA ILE A 186 19.46 -5.26 6.28
C ILE A 186 19.52 -4.64 7.67
N ALA A 187 20.68 -4.12 8.02
CA ALA A 187 20.91 -3.34 9.23
C ALA A 187 20.77 -1.83 8.94
N TYR A 188 20.15 -1.11 9.87
CA TYR A 188 20.07 0.35 9.88
C TYR A 188 21.11 0.89 10.85
N LEU A 189 22.16 1.54 10.33
CA LEU A 189 23.31 2.02 11.12
C LEU A 189 22.90 3.09 12.15
N ASN A 190 22.03 4.00 11.75
CA ASN A 190 21.49 5.08 12.60
C ASN A 190 20.29 4.66 13.47
N HIS A 191 19.83 3.41 13.35
CA HIS A 191 18.62 2.88 14.01
C HIS A 191 17.34 3.69 13.75
N ASN A 192 17.27 4.38 12.61
CA ASN A 192 16.09 5.10 12.15
C ASN A 192 15.52 4.43 10.90
N PHE A 193 14.41 3.69 11.07
CA PHE A 193 13.78 2.97 9.97
C PHE A 193 13.09 3.85 8.92
N LEU A 194 12.95 5.15 9.21
CA LEU A 194 12.48 6.13 8.24
C LEU A 194 13.63 6.66 7.37
N ASP A 195 14.89 6.53 7.80
CA ASP A 195 16.05 6.93 7.00
C ASP A 195 16.58 5.71 6.23
N ASN A 196 16.20 5.66 4.96
CA ASN A 196 16.48 4.56 4.04
C ASN A 196 17.55 4.95 3.00
N ARG A 197 18.34 5.99 3.27
CA ARG A 197 19.52 6.33 2.45
C ARG A 197 20.52 5.18 2.46
N LYS A 198 21.12 4.87 1.32
CA LYS A 198 22.05 3.74 1.14
C LYS A 198 23.23 3.80 2.12
N GLU A 199 23.71 4.99 2.45
CA GLU A 199 24.76 5.18 3.44
C GLU A 199 24.39 4.58 4.82
N ASN A 200 23.11 4.57 5.19
CA ASN A 200 22.60 4.07 6.46
C ASN A 200 22.21 2.58 6.44
N LEU A 201 22.25 1.94 5.27
CA LEU A 201 21.83 0.56 5.07
C LEU A 201 23.03 -0.35 4.81
N ARG A 202 23.08 -1.50 5.49
CA ARG A 202 24.09 -2.54 5.25
C ARG A 202 23.45 -3.91 5.09
N ILE A 203 23.86 -4.64 4.07
CA ILE A 203 23.48 -6.04 3.89
C ILE A 203 24.30 -6.87 4.88
N CYS A 204 23.63 -7.65 5.71
CA CYS A 204 24.23 -8.39 6.81
C CYS A 204 23.60 -9.78 6.93
N THR A 205 24.37 -10.73 7.43
CA THR A 205 23.81 -11.99 7.95
C THR A 205 23.08 -11.75 9.27
N THR A 206 22.28 -12.74 9.69
CA THR A 206 21.60 -12.73 11.01
C THR A 206 22.57 -12.59 12.17
N GLN A 207 23.82 -13.04 12.05
CA GLN A 207 24.82 -12.89 13.10
C GLN A 207 25.39 -11.46 13.15
N GLN A 208 25.65 -10.86 11.99
CA GLN A 208 26.24 -9.52 11.87
C GLN A 208 25.28 -8.41 12.30
N ILE A 209 23.95 -8.59 12.13
CA ILE A 209 22.98 -7.59 12.58
C ILE A 209 23.10 -7.28 14.08
N GLY A 210 23.59 -8.24 14.87
CA GLY A 210 23.85 -8.08 16.30
C GLY A 210 24.87 -7.00 16.61
N ILE A 211 25.84 -6.74 15.72
CA ILE A 211 26.83 -5.66 15.84
C ILE A 211 26.14 -4.31 15.70
N HIS A 212 25.23 -4.19 14.75
CA HIS A 212 24.46 -2.97 14.45
C HIS A 212 23.17 -2.81 15.28
N ARG A 213 22.92 -3.62 16.31
CA ARG A 213 21.82 -3.33 17.27
C ARG A 213 22.15 -2.10 18.14
N ARG A 214 21.17 -1.55 18.85
CA ARG A 214 21.46 -0.60 19.93
C ARG A 214 22.30 -1.26 21.01
N VAL A 215 23.15 -0.47 21.65
CA VAL A 215 23.88 -0.90 22.84
C VAL A 215 22.88 -1.03 24.00
N GLY A 216 23.05 -2.05 24.84
CA GLY A 216 22.18 -2.24 26.01
C GLY A 216 22.28 -1.07 26.98
N THR A 217 21.20 -0.75 27.68
CA THR A 217 21.12 0.37 28.64
C THR A 217 22.09 0.24 29.81
N ASN A 218 22.53 -0.98 30.11
CA ASN A 218 23.51 -1.31 31.15
C ASN A 218 24.97 -1.21 30.68
N ASN A 219 25.22 -0.86 29.42
CA ASN A 219 26.57 -0.67 28.91
C ASN A 219 27.02 0.77 29.16
N THR A 220 28.04 0.93 30.00
CA THR A 220 28.57 2.24 30.40
C THR A 220 29.63 2.80 29.45
N SER A 221 30.11 2.03 28.47
CA SER A 221 31.12 2.50 27.50
C SER A 221 30.49 3.15 26.26
N GLY A 222 29.20 2.91 26.01
CA GLY A 222 28.54 3.29 24.75
C GLY A 222 28.99 2.46 23.54
N VAL A 223 29.87 1.48 23.73
CA VAL A 223 30.44 0.64 22.65
C VAL A 223 30.28 -0.84 22.98
N LYS A 224 29.80 -1.63 22.02
CA LYS A 224 29.56 -3.05 22.24
C LYS A 224 30.85 -3.82 22.44
N GLY A 225 30.81 -4.72 23.42
CA GLY A 225 31.96 -5.54 23.80
C GLY A 225 33.13 -4.75 24.38
N VAL A 226 32.93 -3.46 24.68
CA VAL A 226 33.82 -2.67 25.53
C VAL A 226 33.13 -2.49 26.87
N SER A 227 33.77 -2.90 27.95
CA SER A 227 33.19 -2.84 29.30
C SER A 227 34.24 -2.44 30.33
N TRP A 228 33.82 -1.68 31.36
CA TRP A 228 34.72 -1.27 32.42
C TRP A 228 34.85 -2.37 33.48
N ASN A 229 36.07 -2.87 33.70
CA ASN A 229 36.34 -3.76 34.82
C ASN A 229 36.72 -2.94 36.05
N ARG A 230 35.81 -2.84 37.03
CA ARG A 230 36.02 -2.06 38.26
C ARG A 230 37.20 -2.54 39.10
N LYS A 231 37.46 -3.85 39.17
CA LYS A 231 38.53 -4.43 39.99
C LYS A 231 39.91 -4.17 39.41
N ARG A 232 40.05 -4.29 38.08
CA ARG A 232 41.33 -4.08 37.37
C ARG A 232 41.51 -2.64 36.88
N GLN A 233 40.50 -1.79 37.04
CA GLN A 233 40.46 -0.40 36.56
C GLN A 233 40.90 -0.27 35.09
N LYS A 234 40.40 -1.17 34.24
CA LYS A 234 40.73 -1.21 32.81
C LYS A 234 39.50 -1.50 31.96
N TRP A 235 39.50 -0.98 30.75
CA TRP A 235 38.51 -1.23 29.71
C TRP A 235 38.80 -2.55 29.02
N TYR A 236 37.86 -3.48 29.09
CA TYR A 236 37.96 -4.83 28.55
C TYR A 236 37.31 -4.89 27.19
N VAL A 237 38.03 -5.42 26.21
CA VAL A 237 37.56 -5.56 24.84
C VAL A 237 37.37 -7.03 24.51
N CYS A 238 36.13 -7.40 24.19
CA CYS A 238 35.81 -8.74 23.72
C CYS A 238 34.87 -8.66 22.52
N LEU A 239 35.16 -9.42 21.47
CA LEU A 239 34.29 -9.62 20.32
C LEU A 239 33.78 -11.05 20.33
N VAL A 240 32.49 -11.25 20.05
CA VAL A 240 31.91 -12.60 19.96
C VAL A 240 31.45 -12.83 18.52
N LYS A 241 31.97 -13.88 17.88
CA LYS A 241 31.55 -14.32 16.55
C LYS A 241 31.41 -15.84 16.54
N ASN A 242 30.30 -16.36 16.01
CA ASN A 242 30.00 -17.80 16.00
C ASN A 242 30.12 -18.48 17.38
N GLY A 243 29.74 -17.78 18.47
CA GLY A 243 29.88 -18.28 19.84
C GLY A 243 31.31 -18.33 20.39
N LYS A 244 32.32 -17.92 19.61
CA LYS A 244 33.71 -17.83 20.05
C LYS A 244 34.02 -16.41 20.50
N HIS A 245 34.77 -16.30 21.60
CA HIS A 245 35.23 -15.04 22.17
C HIS A 245 36.62 -14.71 21.60
N PHE A 246 36.76 -13.52 21.05
CA PHE A 246 38.01 -12.92 20.59
C PHE A 246 38.38 -11.81 21.56
N TRP A 247 39.59 -11.90 22.11
CA TRP A 247 40.04 -11.01 23.17
C TRP A 247 40.88 -9.86 22.60
N GLY A 248 40.42 -8.63 22.78
CA GLY A 248 41.07 -7.41 22.29
C GLY A 248 41.95 -6.72 23.33
N GLY A 249 42.18 -7.37 24.46
CA GLY A 249 43.00 -6.84 25.54
C GLY A 249 42.24 -6.02 26.58
N ALA A 250 43.03 -5.49 27.51
CA ALA A 250 42.58 -4.61 28.58
C ALA A 250 43.37 -3.29 28.52
N HIS A 251 42.67 -2.19 28.29
CA HIS A 251 43.26 -0.87 28.03
C HIS A 251 42.96 0.09 29.18
N SER A 252 43.83 1.08 29.38
CA SER A 252 43.64 2.07 30.45
C SER A 252 42.67 3.18 30.01
N LYS A 253 42.69 3.56 28.72
CA LYS A 253 41.80 4.59 28.16
C LYS A 253 40.67 3.96 27.36
N LEU A 254 39.52 4.64 27.35
CA LEU A 254 38.35 4.20 26.58
C LEU A 254 38.63 4.23 25.08
N ASP A 255 39.26 5.28 24.58
CA ASP A 255 39.54 5.44 23.15
C ASP A 255 40.43 4.32 22.59
N GLU A 256 41.44 3.90 23.34
CA GLU A 256 42.30 2.76 23.01
C GLU A 256 41.49 1.45 22.93
N ALA A 257 40.58 1.23 23.88
CA ALA A 257 39.69 0.07 23.86
C ALA A 257 38.73 0.09 22.66
N VAL A 258 38.22 1.27 22.28
CA VAL A 258 37.36 1.44 21.11
C VAL A 258 38.13 1.17 19.81
N LEU A 259 39.36 1.64 19.70
CA LEU A 259 40.23 1.35 18.55
C LEU A 259 40.55 -0.13 18.44
N ALA A 260 40.93 -0.78 19.55
CA ALA A 260 41.17 -2.22 19.60
C ALA A 260 39.91 -3.02 19.23
N ARG A 261 38.72 -2.54 19.66
CA ARG A 261 37.44 -3.14 19.28
C ARG A 261 37.19 -3.05 17.77
N ARG A 262 37.44 -1.89 17.16
CA ARG A 262 37.30 -1.69 15.71
C ARG A 262 38.29 -2.55 14.91
N ALA A 263 39.53 -2.68 15.39
CA ALA A 263 40.54 -3.53 14.77
C ALA A 263 40.11 -5.01 14.75
N LEU A 264 39.59 -5.53 15.87
CA LEU A 264 39.03 -6.89 15.93
C LEU A 264 37.84 -7.07 15.00
N GLU A 265 36.98 -6.05 14.86
CA GLU A 265 35.88 -6.09 13.92
C GLU A 265 36.39 -6.18 12.48
N GLN A 266 37.46 -5.46 12.13
CA GLN A 266 38.07 -5.48 10.79
C GLN A 266 38.77 -6.81 10.46
N GLU A 267 39.40 -7.41 11.47
CA GLU A 267 40.10 -8.69 11.31
C GLU A 267 39.11 -9.85 11.17
N HIS A 268 38.06 -9.85 11.98
CA HIS A 268 37.14 -10.99 12.08
C HIS A 268 35.85 -10.82 11.29
N PHE A 269 35.47 -9.62 10.87
CA PHE A 269 34.38 -9.39 9.92
C PHE A 269 34.99 -8.75 8.66
N GLU A 270 34.73 -9.32 7.47
CA GLU A 270 35.29 -8.83 6.20
C GLU A 270 35.12 -7.31 6.02
N LYS A 271 35.99 -6.65 5.24
CA LYS A 271 36.01 -5.19 5.03
C LYS A 271 34.66 -4.52 4.70
N LEU A 272 33.67 -5.26 4.23
CA LEU A 272 32.31 -4.81 3.91
C LEU A 272 31.51 -4.21 5.11
N TYR A 273 31.99 -4.33 6.34
CA TYR A 273 31.25 -3.92 7.56
C TYR A 273 31.72 -2.60 8.21
N LEU A 274 32.74 -1.92 7.68
CA LEU A 274 33.45 -0.84 8.42
C LEU A 274 33.59 0.52 7.71
N SER A 275 32.73 0.85 6.75
CA SER A 275 32.56 2.23 6.28
C SER A 275 31.19 2.77 6.69
#